data_AF-A0A7S2THT1-F1
#
_entry.id   AF-A0A7S2THT1-F1
#
_cell.length_a   1.000
_cell.length_b   1.000
_cell.length_c   1.000
_cell.angle_alpha   90.00
_cell.angle_beta   90.00
_cell.angle_gamma   90.00
#
_symmetry.space_group_name_H-M   'P 1'
#
loop_
_entity.id
_entity.type
_entity.pdbx_description
1 polymer ?
#
loop_
_entity_poly.entity_id
_entity_poly.type
_entity_poly.pdbx_seq_one_letter_code
_entity_poly.pdbx_strand_id
1 'polypeptide(L)'
;VGQLDEVGWERVESIDPSMSTIKLKLNDSHSRSHAIRLILPPKWPSKPAVAHLEIPTHQGLTHEDNKGGSLPTILVRCKARLDELNDFWTVSEDFDKWTCVLEPSCPSRTSIRRRIVVKRHCSLQLDLDPLRPRALCEIRFLGAESATGPLVARLNSGIADWN
;
A
#
# COMPACT_ATOMS: atom_id res chain seq x y z
N VAL A 1 19.49 17.07 -13.75
CA VAL A 1 20.26 16.00 -14.45
C VAL A 1 21.23 15.32 -13.48
N GLY A 2 22.20 16.04 -12.88
CA GLY A 2 23.19 15.41 -11.97
C GLY A 2 22.65 14.52 -10.83
N GLN A 3 21.53 14.89 -10.19
CA GLN A 3 20.92 14.02 -9.15
C GLN A 3 20.18 12.80 -9.74
N LEU A 4 19.74 12.84 -11.00
CA LEU A 4 19.19 11.68 -11.70
C LEU A 4 20.31 10.73 -12.14
N ASP A 5 21.47 11.27 -12.53
CA ASP A 5 22.65 10.47 -12.82
C ASP A 5 23.12 9.68 -11.59
N GLU A 6 23.03 10.29 -10.39
CA GLU A 6 23.34 9.62 -9.11
C GLU A 6 22.32 8.53 -8.74
N VAL A 7 21.04 8.80 -8.98
CA VAL A 7 19.95 7.87 -8.64
C VAL A 7 19.83 6.70 -9.61
N GLY A 8 20.22 6.92 -10.87
CA GLY A 8 20.10 5.97 -11.96
C GLY A 8 18.87 6.22 -12.84
N TRP A 9 19.11 6.37 -14.14
CA TRP A 9 18.07 6.57 -15.16
C TRP A 9 17.17 5.36 -15.34
N GLU A 10 17.62 4.16 -14.99
CA GLU A 10 16.86 2.92 -15.04
C GLU A 10 15.64 2.92 -14.10
N ARG A 11 15.64 3.81 -13.11
CA ARG A 11 14.53 4.00 -12.18
C ARG A 11 13.50 4.99 -12.70
N VAL A 12 13.79 5.72 -13.77
CA VAL A 12 12.91 6.76 -14.31
C VAL A 12 11.89 6.15 -15.27
N GLU A 13 10.61 6.19 -14.90
CA GLU A 13 9.53 5.73 -15.77
C GLU A 13 9.08 6.82 -16.76
N SER A 14 9.00 8.07 -16.28
CA SER A 14 8.68 9.21 -17.13
C SER A 14 9.07 10.52 -16.47
N ILE A 15 9.44 11.51 -17.28
CA ILE A 15 9.62 12.90 -16.86
C ILE A 15 8.65 13.73 -17.70
N ASP A 16 7.91 14.63 -17.06
CA ASP A 16 7.05 15.53 -17.81
C ASP A 16 7.87 16.59 -18.58
N PRO A 17 7.34 17.20 -19.65
CA PRO A 17 8.09 18.17 -20.46
C PRO A 17 8.59 19.40 -19.69
N SER A 18 7.92 19.78 -18.59
CA SER A 18 8.34 20.90 -17.75
C SER A 18 9.41 20.53 -16.71
N MET A 19 9.79 19.24 -16.63
CA MET A 19 10.69 18.68 -15.62
C MET A 19 10.27 18.97 -14.17
N SER A 20 8.98 19.23 -13.95
CA SER A 20 8.40 19.49 -12.64
C SER A 20 7.81 18.23 -12.00
N THR A 21 7.55 17.19 -12.79
CA THR A 21 7.03 15.91 -12.31
C THR A 21 7.85 14.77 -12.86
N ILE A 22 8.37 13.94 -11.95
CA ILE A 22 9.16 12.76 -12.25
C ILE A 22 8.41 11.55 -11.70
N LYS A 23 8.20 10.53 -12.53
CA LYS A 23 7.76 9.21 -12.08
C LYS A 23 8.95 8.28 -12.00
N LEU A 24 9.12 7.67 -10.83
CA LEU A 24 10.23 6.79 -10.51
C LEU A 24 9.69 5.43 -10.05
N LYS A 25 10.44 4.38 -10.34
CA LYS A 25 10.24 3.05 -9.81
C LYS A 25 11.19 2.81 -8.64
N LEU A 26 10.68 2.29 -7.53
CA LEU A 26 11.48 1.95 -6.36
C LEU A 26 11.06 0.60 -5.81
N ASN A 27 12.05 -0.24 -5.50
CA ASN A 27 11.78 -1.53 -4.88
C ASN A 27 11.83 -1.45 -3.35
N ASP A 28 10.84 -2.04 -2.68
CA ASP A 28 10.90 -2.28 -1.24
C ASP A 28 11.91 -3.41 -0.91
N SER A 29 12.10 -3.71 0.38
CA SER A 29 13.02 -4.77 0.83
C SER A 29 12.57 -6.18 0.45
N HIS A 30 11.32 -6.36 0.04
CA HIS A 30 10.77 -7.63 -0.45
C HIS A 30 10.80 -7.69 -1.99
N SER A 31 11.52 -6.77 -2.64
CA SER A 31 11.66 -6.68 -4.10
C SER A 31 10.35 -6.41 -4.83
N ARG A 32 9.33 -5.87 -4.16
CA ARG A 32 8.12 -5.39 -4.82
C ARG A 32 8.39 -4.01 -5.38
N SER A 33 7.95 -3.80 -6.61
CA SER A 33 8.08 -2.52 -7.30
C SER A 33 6.95 -1.56 -6.92
N HIS A 34 7.32 -0.32 -6.60
CA HIS A 34 6.41 0.78 -6.28
C HIS A 34 6.66 1.97 -7.21
N ALA A 35 5.58 2.60 -7.66
CA ALA A 35 5.66 3.86 -8.40
C ALA A 35 5.67 5.04 -7.43
N ILE A 36 6.58 5.98 -7.65
CA ILE A 36 6.73 7.22 -6.90
C ILE A 36 6.53 8.37 -7.87
N ARG A 37 5.58 9.24 -7.57
CA ARG A 37 5.41 10.49 -8.30
C ARG A 37 5.99 11.63 -7.47
N LEU A 38 7.07 12.20 -7.96
CA LEU A 38 7.75 13.33 -7.35
C LEU A 38 7.39 14.63 -8.07
N ILE A 39 6.92 15.62 -7.33
CA ILE A 39 6.61 16.96 -7.82
C ILE A 39 7.67 17.93 -7.29
N LEU A 40 8.41 18.54 -8.22
CA LEU A 40 9.49 19.48 -7.99
C LEU A 40 8.97 20.92 -8.16
N PRO A 41 8.95 21.75 -7.10
CA PRO A 41 8.57 23.15 -7.23
C PRO A 41 9.65 23.98 -7.96
N PRO A 42 9.32 25.13 -8.58
CA PRO A 42 10.26 26.00 -9.31
C PRO A 42 11.45 26.57 -8.51
N LYS A 43 11.53 26.31 -7.19
CA LYS A 43 12.62 26.71 -6.29
C LYS A 43 13.19 25.54 -5.51
N TRP A 44 13.02 24.31 -6.00
CA TRP A 44 13.66 23.14 -5.41
C TRP A 44 15.20 23.25 -5.54
N PRO A 45 16.00 22.88 -4.51
CA PRO A 45 15.60 22.24 -3.24
C PRO A 45 15.22 23.20 -2.10
N SER A 46 15.29 24.52 -2.30
CA SER A 46 14.91 25.51 -1.28
C SER A 46 13.43 25.43 -0.89
N LYS A 47 12.56 25.06 -1.84
CA LYS A 47 11.19 24.60 -1.57
C LYS A 47 11.14 23.06 -1.61
N PRO A 48 10.50 22.40 -0.63
CA PRO A 48 10.46 20.94 -0.56
C PRO A 48 9.67 20.35 -1.72
N ALA A 49 10.18 19.23 -2.25
CA ALA A 49 9.45 18.41 -3.22
C ALA A 49 8.32 17.62 -2.54
N VAL A 50 7.32 17.23 -3.34
CA VAL A 50 6.20 16.39 -2.89
C VAL A 50 6.38 14.99 -3.44
N ALA A 51 6.46 13.99 -2.58
CA ALA A 51 6.55 12.60 -2.99
C ALA A 51 5.19 11.92 -2.75
N HIS A 52 4.52 11.51 -3.82
CA HIS A 52 3.31 10.70 -3.74
C HIS A 52 3.65 9.23 -3.92
N LEU A 53 3.24 8.43 -2.94
CA LEU A 53 3.38 6.98 -2.92
C LEU A 53 2.01 6.32 -3.04
N GLU A 54 1.91 5.22 -3.79
CA GLU A 54 0.69 4.41 -3.86
C GLU A 54 0.61 3.45 -2.66
N ILE A 55 0.40 4.03 -1.48
CA ILE A 55 0.35 3.30 -0.20
C ILE A 55 -1.09 3.17 0.34
N PRO A 56 -1.38 2.12 1.11
CA PRO A 56 -2.69 1.84 1.70
C PRO A 56 -3.11 2.78 2.85
N THR A 57 -2.40 3.87 3.08
CA THR A 57 -2.66 4.83 4.17
C THR A 57 -2.52 6.26 3.70
N HIS A 58 -3.26 7.18 4.31
CA HIS A 58 -3.12 8.62 4.07
C HIS A 58 -1.84 9.21 4.68
N GLN A 59 -1.15 8.46 5.53
CA GLN A 59 0.11 8.88 6.15
C GLN A 59 1.29 8.66 5.19
N GLY A 60 1.37 9.47 4.14
CA GLY A 60 2.53 9.53 3.25
C GLY A 60 3.67 10.37 3.82
N LEU A 61 4.67 10.64 2.98
CA LEU A 61 5.69 11.64 3.29
C LEU A 61 5.10 13.05 3.18
N THR A 62 5.36 13.88 4.18
CA THR A 62 4.96 15.28 4.19
C THR A 62 5.99 16.16 3.45
N HIS A 63 5.63 17.41 3.19
CA HIS A 63 6.58 18.38 2.64
C HIS A 63 7.75 18.66 3.60
N GLU A 64 7.49 18.69 4.91
CA GLU A 64 8.54 18.93 5.91
C GLU A 64 9.55 17.77 5.93
N ASP A 65 9.09 16.53 5.73
CA ASP A 65 9.96 15.37 5.58
C ASP A 65 10.92 15.50 4.40
N ASN A 66 10.62 16.34 3.40
CA ASN A 66 11.43 16.53 2.20
C ASN A 66 12.19 17.87 2.16
N LYS A 67 12.16 18.65 3.24
CA LYS A 67 12.80 19.96 3.31
C LYS A 67 14.32 19.85 3.11
N GLY A 68 14.84 20.63 2.17
CA GLY A 68 16.27 20.62 1.80
C GLY A 68 16.78 19.29 1.25
N GLY A 69 15.89 18.33 0.97
CA GLY A 69 16.26 16.99 0.52
C GLY A 69 16.67 16.97 -0.95
N SER A 70 17.81 16.33 -1.22
CA SER A 70 18.16 15.90 -2.58
C SER A 70 17.26 14.72 -3.00
N LEU A 71 17.21 14.45 -4.31
CA LEU A 71 16.48 13.32 -4.86
C LEU A 71 16.91 11.98 -4.25
N PRO A 72 18.22 11.65 -4.11
CA PRO A 72 18.66 10.44 -3.39
C PRO A 72 18.09 10.38 -1.96
N THR A 73 18.17 11.47 -1.20
CA THR A 73 17.66 11.51 0.18
C THR A 73 16.15 11.31 0.24
N ILE A 74 15.39 11.92 -0.67
CA ILE A 74 13.94 11.71 -0.78
C ILE A 74 13.63 10.25 -1.08
N LEU A 75 14.37 9.60 -2.00
CA LEU A 75 14.16 8.19 -2.31
C LEU A 75 14.50 7.25 -1.15
N VAL A 76 15.51 7.57 -0.34
CA VAL A 76 15.79 6.82 0.90
C VAL A 76 14.61 6.92 1.87
N ARG A 77 14.02 8.11 2.03
CA ARG A 77 12.82 8.32 2.87
C ARG A 77 11.61 7.58 2.31
N CYS A 78 11.39 7.63 1.00
CA CYS A 78 10.35 6.84 0.33
C CYS A 78 10.54 5.36 0.60
N LYS A 79 11.76 4.85 0.45
CA LYS A 79 12.09 3.44 0.71
C LYS A 79 11.76 3.06 2.15
N ALA A 80 12.20 3.85 3.13
CA ALA A 80 11.91 3.59 4.53
C ALA A 80 10.39 3.52 4.79
N ARG A 81 9.62 4.47 4.22
CA ARG A 81 8.16 4.48 4.37
C ARG A 81 7.48 3.29 3.70
N LEU A 82 7.96 2.85 2.54
CA LEU A 82 7.47 1.61 1.91
C LEU A 82 7.82 0.41 2.79
N ASP A 83 9.03 0.37 3.34
CA ASP A 83 9.50 -0.77 4.12
C ASP A 83 8.72 -0.98 5.42
N GLU A 84 8.19 0.09 6.02
CA GLU A 84 7.24 0.05 7.15
C GLU A 84 5.91 -0.65 6.82
N LEU A 85 5.52 -0.68 5.54
CA LEU A 85 4.26 -1.26 5.05
C LEU A 85 4.44 -2.65 4.42
N ASN A 86 5.67 -3.17 4.42
CA ASN A 86 5.97 -4.48 3.84
C ASN A 86 5.09 -5.60 4.39
N ASP A 87 4.83 -5.53 5.69
CA ASP A 87 4.06 -6.54 6.38
C ASP A 87 2.61 -6.60 5.88
N PHE A 88 2.02 -5.44 5.58
CA PHE A 88 0.69 -5.35 5.01
C PHE A 88 0.62 -6.00 3.63
N TRP A 89 1.59 -5.72 2.75
CA TRP A 89 1.61 -6.34 1.43
C TRP A 89 1.90 -7.84 1.52
N THR A 90 2.74 -8.29 2.48
CA THR A 90 2.98 -9.72 2.70
C THR A 90 1.71 -10.45 3.09
N VAL A 91 0.96 -9.91 4.06
CA VAL A 91 -0.34 -10.49 4.48
C VAL A 91 -1.35 -10.45 3.33
N SER A 92 -1.44 -9.33 2.62
CA SER A 92 -2.37 -9.18 1.49
C SER A 92 -2.06 -10.16 0.36
N GLU A 93 -0.79 -10.34 0.00
CA GLU A 93 -0.36 -11.27 -1.05
C GLU A 93 -0.62 -12.74 -0.68
N ASP A 94 -0.35 -13.12 0.57
CA ASP A 94 -0.66 -14.48 1.04
C ASP A 94 -2.18 -14.72 1.03
N PHE A 95 -2.94 -13.75 1.51
CA PHE A 95 -4.40 -13.80 1.51
C PHE A 95 -4.97 -13.89 0.09
N ASP A 96 -4.51 -13.05 -0.84
CA ASP A 96 -4.95 -13.02 -2.23
C ASP A 96 -4.56 -14.32 -2.98
N LYS A 97 -3.44 -14.95 -2.60
CA LYS A 97 -2.99 -16.22 -3.18
C LYS A 97 -3.85 -17.40 -2.77
N TRP A 98 -4.31 -17.44 -1.52
CA TRP A 98 -5.00 -18.62 -0.95
C TRP A 98 -6.52 -18.48 -0.88
N THR A 99 -7.06 -17.32 -1.24
CA THR A 99 -8.51 -17.07 -1.19
C THR A 99 -9.07 -16.73 -2.57
N CYS A 100 -10.36 -16.99 -2.76
CA CYS A 100 -11.07 -16.52 -3.94
C CYS A 100 -11.60 -15.10 -3.69
N VAL A 101 -10.78 -14.10 -4.04
CA VAL A 101 -11.12 -12.68 -3.94
C VAL A 101 -12.15 -12.31 -5.01
N LEU A 102 -13.31 -11.84 -4.56
CA LEU A 102 -14.38 -11.27 -5.37
C LEU A 102 -14.16 -9.77 -5.62
N GLU A 103 -13.77 -9.03 -4.56
CA GLU A 103 -13.58 -7.58 -4.64
C GLU A 103 -12.36 -7.14 -3.81
N PRO A 104 -11.51 -6.25 -4.35
CA PRO A 104 -11.45 -5.86 -5.77
C PRO A 104 -11.00 -7.04 -6.65
N SER A 105 -11.45 -7.07 -7.92
CA SER A 105 -11.06 -8.11 -8.88
C SER A 105 -9.56 -8.09 -9.21
N CYS A 106 -8.96 -6.90 -9.19
CA CYS A 106 -7.52 -6.69 -9.33
C CYS A 106 -7.03 -5.78 -8.18
N PRO A 107 -6.64 -6.35 -7.03
CA PRO A 107 -6.19 -5.54 -5.91
C PRO A 107 -4.92 -4.76 -6.22
N SER A 108 -4.93 -3.47 -5.86
CA SER A 108 -3.77 -2.57 -5.93
C SER A 108 -3.01 -2.56 -4.60
N ARG A 109 -1.83 -1.93 -4.59
CA ARG A 109 -1.04 -1.68 -3.37
C ARG A 109 -1.75 -0.80 -2.33
N THR A 110 -2.78 -0.08 -2.75
CA THR A 110 -3.62 0.77 -1.87
C THR A 110 -4.88 0.06 -1.37
N SER A 111 -5.17 -1.15 -1.87
CA SER A 111 -6.42 -1.85 -1.58
C SER A 111 -6.38 -2.50 -0.20
N ILE A 112 -7.06 -1.91 0.78
CA ILE A 112 -7.14 -2.43 2.16
C ILE A 112 -8.30 -3.42 2.37
N ARG A 113 -9.35 -3.31 1.55
CA ARG A 113 -10.55 -4.15 1.65
C ARG A 113 -10.39 -5.39 0.79
N ARG A 114 -10.89 -6.52 1.29
CA ARG A 114 -11.10 -7.75 0.52
C ARG A 114 -12.48 -8.32 0.77
N ARG A 115 -13.13 -8.76 -0.29
CA ARG A 115 -14.32 -9.61 -0.24
C ARG A 115 -13.98 -10.95 -0.83
N ILE A 116 -14.10 -12.03 -0.07
CA ILE A 116 -13.75 -13.40 -0.51
C ILE A 116 -14.96 -14.31 -0.48
N VAL A 117 -14.93 -15.38 -1.28
CA VAL A 117 -15.88 -16.49 -1.16
C VAL A 117 -15.54 -17.32 0.07
N VAL A 118 -16.54 -17.60 0.91
CA VAL A 118 -16.40 -18.57 2.02
C VAL A 118 -17.10 -19.88 1.68
N LYS A 119 -18.31 -19.79 1.13
CA LYS A 119 -19.10 -20.92 0.64
C LYS A 119 -20.13 -20.43 -0.38
N ARG A 120 -20.89 -21.35 -0.98
CA ARG A 120 -21.95 -20.99 -1.93
C ARG A 120 -22.92 -19.98 -1.30
N HIS A 121 -23.19 -18.89 -2.01
CA HIS A 121 -24.05 -17.78 -1.59
C HIS A 121 -23.63 -17.09 -0.26
N CYS A 122 -22.35 -17.19 0.12
CA CYS A 122 -21.81 -16.52 1.29
C CYS A 122 -20.37 -16.02 1.06
N SER A 123 -20.16 -14.73 1.27
CA SER A 123 -18.84 -14.09 1.19
C SER A 123 -18.44 -13.45 2.51
N LEU A 124 -17.14 -13.28 2.71
CA LEU A 124 -16.56 -12.54 3.83
C LEU A 124 -15.95 -11.26 3.32
N GLN A 125 -16.31 -10.13 3.91
CA GLN A 125 -15.65 -8.85 3.69
C GLN A 125 -14.80 -8.50 4.91
N LEU A 126 -13.58 -8.04 4.67
CA LEU A 126 -12.67 -7.56 5.70
C LEU A 126 -11.87 -6.35 5.24
N ASP A 127 -11.48 -5.52 6.21
CA ASP A 127 -10.66 -4.31 6.01
C ASP A 127 -9.37 -4.45 6.81
N LEU A 128 -8.24 -4.67 6.13
CA LEU A 128 -6.94 -4.82 6.77
C LEU A 128 -6.41 -3.46 7.25
N ASP A 129 -5.94 -3.39 8.50
CA ASP A 129 -5.19 -2.24 9.01
C ASP A 129 -3.79 -2.25 8.38
N PRO A 130 -3.39 -1.23 7.60
CA PRO A 130 -2.09 -1.22 6.94
C PRO A 130 -0.88 -1.20 7.87
N LEU A 131 -1.06 -0.70 9.09
CA LEU A 131 0.02 -0.64 10.09
C LEU A 131 -0.01 -1.85 11.03
N ARG A 132 -1.12 -2.60 11.05
CA ARG A 132 -1.32 -3.79 11.88
C ARG A 132 -2.09 -4.87 11.12
N PRO A 133 -1.54 -5.40 10.01
CA PRO A 133 -2.28 -6.25 9.08
C PRO A 133 -2.68 -7.61 9.66
N ARG A 134 -2.06 -8.04 10.76
CA ARG A 134 -2.42 -9.25 11.52
C ARG A 134 -3.35 -8.98 12.70
N ALA A 135 -3.64 -7.72 13.03
CA ALA A 135 -4.61 -7.43 14.07
C ALA A 135 -6.03 -7.84 13.61
N LEU A 136 -6.88 -8.14 14.58
CA LEU A 136 -8.29 -8.35 14.33
C LEU A 136 -8.88 -7.13 13.62
N CYS A 137 -9.48 -7.38 12.45
CA CYS A 137 -10.11 -6.35 11.61
C CYS A 137 -11.63 -6.38 11.72
N GLU A 138 -12.29 -5.43 11.07
CA GLU A 138 -13.73 -5.53 10.84
C GLU A 138 -14.00 -6.71 9.90
N ILE A 139 -14.76 -7.69 10.38
CA ILE A 139 -15.11 -8.91 9.64
C ILE A 139 -16.63 -8.93 9.45
N ARG A 140 -17.09 -9.01 8.20
CA ARG A 140 -18.52 -9.02 7.85
C ARG A 140 -18.85 -10.16 6.90
N PHE A 141 -19.69 -11.10 7.35
CA PHE A 141 -20.28 -12.10 6.47
C PHE A 141 -21.46 -11.51 5.69
N LEU A 142 -21.55 -11.84 4.40
CA LEU A 142 -22.60 -11.39 3.48
C LEU A 142 -23.25 -12.62 2.85
N GLY A 143 -24.57 -12.76 3.00
CA GLY A 143 -25.36 -13.91 2.52
C GLY A 143 -26.69 -14.02 3.26
N ALA A 144 -27.43 -15.09 3.00
CA ALA A 144 -28.64 -15.39 3.77
C ALA A 144 -28.29 -15.79 5.21
N GLU A 145 -29.16 -15.49 6.17
CA GLU A 145 -28.92 -15.73 7.60
C GLU A 145 -28.64 -17.21 7.91
N SER A 146 -29.33 -18.12 7.23
CA SER A 146 -29.09 -19.56 7.32
C SER A 146 -27.65 -19.97 6.94
N ALA A 147 -26.99 -19.17 6.09
CA ALA A 147 -25.61 -19.37 5.69
C ALA A 147 -24.62 -18.63 6.60
N THR A 148 -24.91 -17.38 6.99
CA THR A 148 -23.99 -16.51 7.73
C THR A 148 -24.03 -16.71 9.24
N GLY A 149 -25.20 -16.97 9.84
CA GLY A 149 -25.38 -17.10 11.29
C GLY A 149 -24.41 -18.10 11.95
N PRO A 150 -24.24 -19.33 11.44
CA PRO A 150 -23.27 -20.28 11.99
C PRO A 150 -21.82 -19.80 11.91
N LEU A 151 -21.46 -19.03 10.88
CA LEU A 151 -20.10 -18.50 10.71
C LEU A 151 -19.83 -17.35 11.70
N VAL A 152 -20.82 -16.48 11.92
CA VAL A 152 -20.76 -15.42 12.93
C VAL A 152 -20.62 -16.01 14.33
N ALA A 153 -21.42 -17.03 14.67
CA ALA A 153 -21.33 -17.70 15.96
C ALA A 153 -19.94 -18.32 16.18
N ARG A 154 -19.39 -18.99 15.16
CA ARG A 154 -18.05 -19.57 15.21
C ARG A 154 -16.95 -18.50 15.35
N LEU A 155 -17.05 -17.40 14.59
CA LEU A 155 -16.11 -16.29 14.72
C LEU A 155 -16.11 -15.73 16.14
N ASN A 156 -17.29 -15.43 16.69
CA ASN A 156 -17.43 -14.88 18.03
C ASN A 156 -16.88 -15.81 19.12
N SER A 157 -17.04 -17.13 18.95
CA SER A 157 -16.50 -18.11 19.92
C SER A 157 -14.97 -18.20 19.91
N GLY A 158 -14.31 -17.90 18.78
CA GLY A 158 -12.86 -18.00 18.64
C GLY A 158 -12.13 -16.67 18.64
N ILE A 159 -12.84 -15.54 18.78
CA ILE A 159 -12.24 -14.21 18.64
C ILE A 159 -11.24 -13.89 19.76
N ALA A 160 -11.43 -14.52 20.93
CA ALA A 160 -10.52 -14.40 22.07
C ALA A 160 -9.17 -15.10 21.82
N ASP A 161 -9.11 -16.03 20.87
CA ASP A 161 -7.92 -16.80 20.53
C ASP A 161 -7.12 -16.18 19.37
N TRP A 162 -7.46 -14.95 18.95
CA TRP A 162 -6.76 -14.25 17.88
C TRP A 162 -5.33 -13.87 18.31
N ASN A 163 -4.33 -14.35 17.57
CA ASN A 163 -2.90 -14.12 17.82
C ASN A 163 -2.24 -13.38 16.66
#